data_AF-D4ZI53-F1
#
_entry.id   AF-D4ZI53-F1
#
_cell.length_a   1.000
_cell.length_b   1.000
_cell.length_c   1.000
_cell.angle_alpha   90.00
_cell.angle_beta   90.00
_cell.angle_gamma   90.00
#
_symmetry.space_group_name_H-M   'P 1'
#
loop_
_entity.id
_entity.type
_entity.pdbx_description
1 polymer ?
#
loop_
_entity_poly.entity_id
_entity_poly.type
_entity_poly.pdbx_seq_one_letter_code
_entity_poly.pdbx_strand_id
1 'polypeptide(L)'
;MPKTRGEKLELFIARLKQSWQHYQLKANSRMNTLTHRLQRQDPNRRLQQYGQSFDEMQFRLDAAIDKKLTSLALKQQQLSHRLNQQSPANKLELESQRLSYLTSRLKDSIKEKLASSESSLSVSAHQLQTVSPLATLSRGYSITQDSKGKVLLKASDVSVGDMLTTRLLEGEVQSKVV
;
A
#
# COMPACT_ATOMS: atom_id res chain seq x y z
N MET A 1 -46.18 -118.67 11.12
CA MET A 1 -45.52 -119.11 9.87
C MET A 1 -46.07 -118.28 8.70
N PRO A 2 -45.36 -118.21 7.56
CA PRO A 2 -44.64 -117.05 7.01
C PRO A 2 -45.51 -115.89 6.48
N LYS A 3 -45.05 -114.62 6.60
CA LYS A 3 -45.62 -113.48 5.86
C LYS A 3 -45.57 -113.74 4.36
N THR A 4 -46.72 -113.63 3.70
CA THR A 4 -46.93 -113.90 2.27
C THR A 4 -46.05 -112.99 1.41
N ARG A 5 -45.64 -113.48 0.23
CA ARG A 5 -44.74 -112.74 -0.69
C ARG A 5 -45.29 -111.35 -1.08
N GLY A 6 -46.61 -111.15 -1.04
CA GLY A 6 -47.29 -109.88 -1.30
C GLY A 6 -47.08 -108.81 -0.22
N GLU A 7 -47.23 -109.16 1.06
CA GLU A 7 -47.00 -108.22 2.18
C GLU A 7 -45.55 -107.74 2.25
N LYS A 8 -44.61 -108.60 1.86
CA LYS A 8 -43.19 -108.21 1.77
C LYS A 8 -42.95 -107.22 0.63
N LEU A 9 -43.60 -107.41 -0.54
CA LEU A 9 -43.48 -106.51 -1.69
C LEU A 9 -44.04 -105.11 -1.38
N GLU A 10 -45.21 -105.02 -0.73
CA GLU A 10 -45.77 -103.73 -0.32
C GLU A 10 -44.88 -102.99 0.70
N LEU A 11 -44.31 -103.72 1.67
CA LEU A 11 -43.35 -103.14 2.63
C LEU A 11 -42.08 -102.64 1.93
N PHE A 12 -41.58 -103.35 0.91
CA PHE A 12 -40.42 -102.93 0.13
C PHE A 12 -40.72 -101.69 -0.71
N ILE A 13 -41.89 -101.60 -1.35
CA ILE A 13 -42.32 -100.43 -2.13
C ILE A 13 -42.51 -99.22 -1.22
N ALA A 14 -43.11 -99.40 -0.04
CA ALA A 14 -43.27 -98.33 0.95
C ALA A 14 -41.92 -97.80 1.45
N ARG A 15 -40.96 -98.68 1.74
CA ARG A 15 -39.59 -98.30 2.13
C ARG A 15 -38.85 -97.60 0.99
N LEU A 16 -38.99 -98.08 -0.25
CA LEU A 16 -38.40 -97.43 -1.42
C LEU A 16 -38.96 -96.00 -1.58
N LYS A 17 -40.29 -95.85 -1.52
CA LYS A 17 -40.96 -94.54 -1.62
C LYS A 17 -40.52 -93.59 -0.51
N GLN A 18 -40.42 -94.08 0.73
CA GLN A 18 -39.94 -93.29 1.86
C GLN A 18 -38.46 -92.89 1.69
N SER A 19 -37.60 -93.82 1.26
CA SER A 19 -36.18 -93.53 0.99
C SER A 19 -36.00 -92.52 -0.15
N TRP A 20 -36.83 -92.59 -1.19
CA TRP A 20 -36.87 -91.65 -2.30
C TRP A 20 -37.31 -90.26 -1.86
N GLN A 21 -38.36 -90.18 -1.03
CA GLN A 21 -38.80 -88.91 -0.43
C GLN A 21 -37.71 -88.28 0.45
N HIS A 22 -37.02 -89.07 1.27
CA HIS A 22 -35.90 -88.58 2.06
C HIS A 22 -34.71 -88.12 1.20
N TYR A 23 -34.41 -88.84 0.11
CA TYR A 23 -33.37 -88.43 -0.85
C TYR A 23 -33.73 -87.09 -1.51
N GLN A 24 -34.97 -86.93 -1.98
CA GLN A 24 -35.45 -85.71 -2.62
C GLN A 24 -35.44 -84.51 -1.65
N LEU A 25 -35.86 -84.71 -0.41
CA LEU A 25 -35.79 -83.69 0.64
C LEU A 25 -34.34 -83.28 0.93
N LYS A 26 -33.42 -84.26 1.00
CA LYS A 26 -31.99 -84.00 1.22
C LYS A 26 -31.35 -83.28 0.03
N ALA A 27 -31.74 -83.62 -1.20
CA ALA A 27 -31.30 -82.94 -2.42
C ALA A 27 -31.80 -81.49 -2.47
N ASN A 28 -33.08 -81.24 -2.15
CA ASN A 28 -33.65 -79.90 -2.10
C ASN A 28 -33.02 -79.04 -0.99
N SER A 29 -32.80 -79.61 0.20
CA SER A 29 -32.10 -78.92 1.29
C SER A 29 -30.66 -78.57 0.90
N ARG A 30 -29.95 -79.49 0.23
CA ARG A 30 -28.60 -79.24 -0.29
C ARG A 30 -28.59 -78.15 -1.36
N MET A 31 -29.58 -78.13 -2.25
CA MET A 31 -29.73 -77.07 -3.25
C MET A 31 -29.98 -75.72 -2.57
N ASN A 32 -30.93 -75.64 -1.64
CA ASN A 32 -31.25 -74.41 -0.92
C ASN A 32 -30.05 -73.86 -0.13
N THR A 33 -29.27 -74.75 0.52
CA THR A 33 -28.06 -74.33 1.23
C THR A 33 -26.96 -73.85 0.28
N LEU A 34 -26.78 -74.48 -0.88
CA LEU A 34 -25.84 -74.01 -1.91
C LEU A 34 -26.28 -72.67 -2.49
N THR A 35 -27.56 -72.50 -2.82
CA THR A 35 -28.12 -71.23 -3.32
C THR A 35 -27.96 -70.11 -2.30
N HIS A 36 -28.28 -70.36 -1.03
CA HIS A 36 -28.07 -69.36 0.04
C HIS A 36 -26.59 -69.04 0.27
N ARG A 37 -25.67 -70.00 0.10
CA ARG A 37 -24.24 -69.73 0.19
C ARG A 37 -23.73 -68.90 -0.97
N LEU A 38 -24.24 -69.15 -2.18
CA LEU A 38 -23.91 -68.40 -3.38
C LEU A 38 -24.45 -66.95 -3.29
N GLN A 39 -25.66 -66.76 -2.79
CA GLN A 39 -26.22 -65.43 -2.47
C GLN A 39 -25.49 -64.73 -1.31
N ARG A 40 -24.90 -65.47 -0.37
CA ARG A 40 -24.07 -64.86 0.70
C ARG A 40 -22.70 -64.46 0.20
N GLN A 41 -22.17 -65.17 -0.79
CA GLN A 41 -21.02 -64.76 -1.57
C GLN A 41 -21.50 -63.91 -2.75
N ASP A 42 -22.06 -62.73 -2.49
CA ASP A 42 -22.42 -61.76 -3.53
C ASP A 42 -21.20 -60.87 -3.87
N PRO A 43 -20.30 -61.28 -4.78
CA PRO A 43 -19.18 -60.45 -5.21
C PRO A 43 -19.66 -59.11 -5.78
N ASN A 44 -20.84 -59.06 -6.40
CA ASN A 44 -21.44 -57.82 -6.89
C ASN A 44 -21.69 -56.81 -5.75
N ARG A 45 -22.18 -57.27 -4.60
CA ARG A 45 -22.41 -56.40 -3.43
C ARG A 45 -21.11 -55.91 -2.83
N ARG A 46 -20.07 -56.76 -2.77
CA ARG A 46 -18.73 -56.36 -2.34
C ARG A 46 -18.09 -55.36 -3.30
N LEU A 47 -18.21 -55.58 -4.61
CA LEU A 47 -17.74 -54.65 -5.63
C LEU A 47 -18.45 -53.30 -5.55
N GLN A 48 -19.77 -53.29 -5.32
CA GLN A 48 -20.51 -52.05 -5.09
C GLN A 48 -20.04 -51.31 -3.83
N GLN A 49 -19.77 -52.03 -2.73
CA GLN A 49 -19.22 -51.43 -1.51
C GLN A 49 -17.82 -50.86 -1.74
N TYR A 50 -16.94 -51.59 -2.43
CA TYR A 50 -15.61 -51.08 -2.78
C TYR A 50 -15.68 -49.86 -3.72
N GLY A 51 -16.61 -49.86 -4.67
CA GLY A 51 -16.88 -48.69 -5.53
C GLY A 51 -17.31 -47.48 -4.72
N GLN A 52 -18.30 -47.64 -3.83
CA GLN A 52 -18.76 -46.56 -2.94
C GLN A 52 -17.64 -46.03 -2.04
N SER A 53 -16.84 -46.91 -1.43
CA SER A 53 -15.71 -46.49 -0.60
C SER A 53 -14.61 -45.80 -1.41
N PHE A 54 -14.37 -46.25 -2.64
CA PHE A 54 -13.42 -45.59 -3.55
C PHE A 54 -13.90 -44.19 -3.91
N ASP A 55 -15.15 -44.03 -4.30
CA ASP A 55 -15.75 -42.73 -4.64
C ASP A 55 -15.66 -41.79 -3.44
N GLU A 56 -16.02 -42.25 -2.23
CA GLU A 56 -15.92 -41.45 -1.01
C GLU A 56 -14.48 -41.01 -0.73
N MET A 57 -13.50 -41.92 -0.86
CA MET A 57 -12.09 -41.59 -0.68
C MET A 57 -11.60 -40.60 -1.74
N GLN A 58 -12.05 -40.72 -2.98
CA GLN A 58 -11.73 -39.80 -4.07
C GLN A 58 -12.29 -38.40 -3.79
N PHE A 59 -13.59 -38.29 -3.45
CA PHE A 59 -14.20 -37.00 -3.10
C PHE A 59 -13.49 -36.32 -1.92
N ARG A 60 -13.09 -37.10 -0.90
CA ARG A 60 -12.35 -36.57 0.25
C ARG A 60 -10.94 -36.11 -0.13
N LEU A 61 -10.27 -36.83 -1.03
CA LEU A 61 -8.95 -36.45 -1.54
C LEU A 61 -9.04 -35.14 -2.32
N ASP A 62 -9.97 -35.05 -3.27
CA ASP A 62 -10.15 -33.88 -4.13
C ASP A 62 -10.46 -32.64 -3.28
N ALA A 63 -11.41 -32.75 -2.34
CA ALA A 63 -11.72 -31.67 -1.41
C ALA A 63 -10.52 -31.25 -0.55
N ALA A 64 -9.69 -32.21 -0.12
CA ALA A 64 -8.49 -31.90 0.67
C ALA A 64 -7.41 -31.19 -0.16
N ILE A 65 -7.23 -31.61 -1.42
CA ILE A 65 -6.29 -30.99 -2.37
C ILE A 65 -6.75 -29.56 -2.67
N ASP A 66 -8.02 -29.36 -3.03
CA ASP A 66 -8.57 -28.04 -3.32
C ASP A 66 -8.45 -27.09 -2.13
N LYS A 67 -8.78 -27.57 -0.93
CA LYS A 67 -8.60 -26.80 0.31
C LYS A 67 -7.14 -26.44 0.56
N LYS A 68 -6.20 -27.34 0.25
CA LYS A 68 -4.77 -27.09 0.43
C LYS A 68 -4.26 -26.07 -0.58
N LEU A 69 -4.63 -26.20 -1.85
CA LEU A 69 -4.22 -25.29 -2.92
C LEU A 69 -4.76 -23.88 -2.69
N THR A 70 -6.05 -23.77 -2.35
CA THR A 70 -6.67 -22.47 -2.02
C THR A 70 -6.01 -21.81 -0.81
N SER A 71 -5.71 -22.56 0.25
CA SER A 71 -5.00 -22.04 1.42
C SER A 71 -3.58 -21.56 1.09
N LEU A 72 -2.84 -22.31 0.26
CA LEU A 72 -1.50 -21.92 -0.18
C LEU A 72 -1.52 -20.69 -1.09
N ALA A 73 -2.48 -20.60 -2.00
CA ALA A 73 -2.65 -19.43 -2.86
C ALA A 73 -2.97 -18.17 -2.04
N LEU A 74 -3.89 -18.26 -1.07
CA LEU A 74 -4.19 -17.16 -0.16
C LEU A 74 -2.97 -16.75 0.66
N LYS A 75 -2.20 -17.71 1.18
CA LYS A 75 -0.97 -17.43 1.92
C LYS A 75 0.09 -16.75 1.04
N GLN A 76 0.26 -17.20 -0.20
CA GLN A 76 1.18 -16.60 -1.17
C GLN A 76 0.77 -15.16 -1.49
N GLN A 77 -0.52 -14.92 -1.73
CA GLN A 77 -1.05 -13.58 -1.99
C GLN A 77 -0.85 -12.65 -0.80
N GLN A 78 -1.11 -13.13 0.43
CA GLN A 78 -0.89 -12.35 1.65
C GLN A 78 0.60 -12.02 1.87
N LEU A 79 1.50 -12.98 1.66
CA LEU A 79 2.94 -12.76 1.78
C LEU A 79 3.45 -11.78 0.72
N SER A 80 3.00 -11.93 -0.53
CA SER A 80 3.34 -10.98 -1.60
C SER A 80 2.82 -9.58 -1.28
N HIS A 81 1.60 -9.46 -0.77
CA HIS A 81 1.04 -8.18 -0.38
C HIS A 81 1.82 -7.54 0.78
N ARG A 82 2.17 -8.31 1.82
CA ARG A 82 3.01 -7.84 2.93
C ARG A 82 4.39 -7.41 2.45
N LEU A 83 5.01 -8.17 1.55
CA LEU A 83 6.31 -7.83 0.97
C LEU A 83 6.21 -6.54 0.13
N ASN A 84 5.16 -6.37 -0.66
CA ASN A 84 4.93 -5.14 -1.42
C ASN A 84 4.63 -3.93 -0.54
N GLN A 85 3.89 -4.10 0.56
CA GLN A 85 3.65 -3.03 1.54
C GLN A 85 4.93 -2.64 2.30
N GLN A 86 5.79 -3.63 2.59
CA GLN A 86 7.10 -3.38 3.18
C GLN A 86 8.13 -2.89 2.16
N SER A 87 7.88 -3.07 0.86
CA SER A 87 8.79 -2.64 -0.19
C SER A 87 8.93 -1.13 -0.11
N PRO A 88 10.11 -0.62 0.26
CA PRO A 88 10.34 0.80 0.43
C PRO A 88 10.38 1.52 -0.92
N ALA A 89 10.31 0.81 -2.06
CA ALA A 89 10.45 1.39 -3.40
C ALA A 89 9.46 2.54 -3.64
N ASN A 90 8.16 2.32 -3.41
CA ASN A 90 7.14 3.36 -3.61
C ASN A 90 7.30 4.53 -2.61
N LYS A 91 7.69 4.23 -1.37
CA LYS A 91 7.96 5.27 -0.35
C LYS A 91 9.20 6.09 -0.73
N LEU A 92 10.26 5.44 -1.20
CA LEU A 92 11.49 6.10 -1.65
C LEU A 92 11.25 6.97 -2.87
N GLU A 93 10.45 6.49 -3.83
CA GLU A 93 10.08 7.29 -5.00
C GLU A 93 9.27 8.52 -4.60
N LEU A 94 8.25 8.36 -3.75
CA LEU A 94 7.43 9.48 -3.26
C LEU A 94 8.28 10.49 -2.47
N GLU A 95 9.13 10.03 -1.56
CA GLU A 95 10.00 10.92 -0.79
C GLU A 95 11.09 11.57 -1.67
N SER A 96 11.59 10.88 -2.70
CA SER A 96 12.51 11.47 -3.69
C SER A 96 11.85 12.59 -4.49
N GLN A 97 10.62 12.37 -4.97
CA GLN A 97 9.83 13.40 -5.66
C GLN A 97 9.53 14.59 -4.73
N ARG A 98 9.16 14.31 -3.47
CA ARG A 98 8.92 15.34 -2.45
C ARG A 98 10.18 16.16 -2.18
N LEU A 99 11.33 15.51 -2.03
CA LEU A 99 12.61 16.16 -1.82
C LEU A 99 12.99 17.04 -3.02
N SER A 100 12.80 16.55 -4.25
CA SER A 100 13.04 17.34 -5.47
C SER A 100 12.15 18.59 -5.51
N TYR A 101 10.85 18.44 -5.27
CA TYR A 101 9.90 19.55 -5.23
C TYR A 101 10.26 20.59 -4.17
N LEU A 102 10.54 20.15 -2.93
CA LEU A 102 10.92 21.04 -1.83
C LEU A 102 12.25 21.74 -2.10
N THR A 103 13.20 21.06 -2.74
CA THR A 103 14.50 21.63 -3.13
C THR A 103 14.32 22.72 -4.19
N SER A 104 13.50 22.49 -5.20
CA SER A 104 13.19 23.52 -6.21
C SER A 104 12.53 24.73 -5.57
N ARG A 105 11.47 24.49 -4.79
CA ARG A 105 10.73 25.55 -4.11
C ARG A 105 11.62 26.38 -3.19
N LEU A 106 12.53 25.74 -2.44
CA LEU A 106 13.49 26.43 -1.59
C LEU A 106 14.42 27.34 -2.41
N LYS A 107 14.94 26.86 -3.54
CA LYS A 107 15.81 27.66 -4.42
C LYS A 107 15.07 28.88 -4.97
N ASP A 108 13.82 28.70 -5.39
CA ASP A 108 13.00 29.78 -5.94
C ASP A 108 12.67 30.82 -4.85
N SER A 109 12.27 30.38 -3.65
CA SER A 109 12.03 31.28 -2.52
C SER A 109 13.27 32.04 -2.08
N ILE A 110 14.46 31.42 -2.12
CA ILE A 110 15.73 32.12 -1.82
C ILE A 110 15.98 33.22 -2.86
N LYS A 111 15.81 32.93 -4.15
CA LYS A 111 16.00 33.91 -5.22
C LYS A 111 15.05 35.09 -5.08
N GLU A 112 13.76 34.82 -4.85
CA GLU A 112 12.75 35.87 -4.65
C GLU A 112 13.08 36.73 -3.43
N LYS A 113 13.48 36.10 -2.32
CA LYS A 113 13.83 36.82 -1.10
C LYS A 113 15.05 37.71 -1.30
N LEU A 114 16.08 37.20 -1.97
CA LEU A 114 17.30 37.95 -2.28
C LEU A 114 16.99 39.15 -3.18
N ALA A 115 16.25 38.94 -4.28
CA ALA A 115 15.86 40.01 -5.19
C ALA A 115 15.03 41.10 -4.50
N SER A 116 14.09 40.69 -3.63
CA SER A 116 13.31 41.63 -2.82
C SER A 116 14.19 42.44 -1.87
N SER A 117 15.15 41.80 -1.20
CA SER A 117 16.09 42.48 -0.30
C SER A 117 17.02 43.44 -1.03
N GLU A 118 17.53 43.06 -2.21
CA GLU A 118 18.33 43.93 -3.07
C GLU A 118 17.54 45.17 -3.52
N SER A 119 16.28 44.97 -3.94
CA SER A 119 15.40 46.08 -4.30
C SER A 119 15.15 47.02 -3.12
N SER A 120 14.84 46.49 -1.94
CA SER A 120 14.64 47.32 -0.74
C SER A 120 15.91 48.10 -0.37
N LEU A 121 17.07 47.46 -0.44
CA LEU A 121 18.35 48.11 -0.19
C LEU A 121 18.61 49.25 -1.18
N SER A 122 18.37 49.02 -2.48
CA SER A 122 18.52 50.03 -3.52
C SER A 122 17.61 51.24 -3.27
N VAL A 123 16.36 51.02 -2.87
CA VAL A 123 15.42 52.11 -2.55
C VAL A 123 15.90 52.90 -1.34
N SER A 124 16.30 52.23 -0.26
CA SER A 124 16.82 52.91 0.94
C SER A 124 18.11 53.68 0.66
N ALA A 125 19.01 53.13 -0.15
CA ALA A 125 20.23 53.82 -0.57
C ALA A 125 19.91 55.07 -1.40
N HIS A 126 18.94 54.99 -2.31
CA HIS A 126 18.52 56.13 -3.10
C HIS A 126 17.83 57.21 -2.25
N GLN A 127 17.00 56.81 -1.28
CA GLN A 127 16.41 57.72 -0.31
C GLN A 127 17.49 58.45 0.50
N LEU A 128 18.48 57.72 1.04
CA LEU A 128 19.62 58.29 1.76
C LEU A 128 20.41 59.29 0.91
N GLN A 129 20.63 58.98 -0.37
CA GLN A 129 21.20 59.95 -1.30
C GLN A 129 20.33 61.19 -1.41
N THR A 130 19.03 61.06 -1.66
CA THR A 130 18.14 62.23 -1.85
C THR A 130 18.00 63.14 -0.64
N VAL A 131 18.17 62.62 0.59
CA VAL A 131 18.11 63.43 1.83
C VAL A 131 19.48 63.87 2.33
N SER A 132 20.56 63.50 1.63
CA SER A 132 21.93 63.87 2.01
C SER A 132 22.19 65.36 1.71
N PRO A 133 22.88 66.09 2.61
CA PRO A 133 23.41 67.42 2.31
C PRO A 133 24.23 67.48 1.02
N LEU A 134 24.91 66.38 0.68
CA LEU A 134 25.66 66.23 -0.57
C LEU A 134 24.75 66.27 -1.80
N ALA A 135 23.53 65.71 -1.73
CA ALA A 135 22.58 65.76 -2.84
C ALA A 135 21.93 67.13 -3.03
N THR A 136 21.78 67.90 -1.94
CA THR A 136 21.40 69.31 -2.02
C THR A 136 22.52 70.11 -2.69
N LEU A 137 23.77 69.88 -2.32
CA LEU A 137 24.94 70.51 -2.93
C LEU A 137 25.13 70.12 -4.41
N SER A 138 24.90 68.86 -4.77
CA SER A 138 25.06 68.36 -6.14
C SER A 138 23.99 68.84 -7.11
N ARG A 139 22.86 69.37 -6.61
CA ARG A 139 21.81 70.03 -7.41
C ARG A 139 22.10 71.51 -7.69
N GLY A 140 23.29 72.00 -7.33
CA GLY A 140 23.71 73.39 -7.56
C GLY A 140 23.26 74.36 -6.48
N TYR A 141 22.77 73.86 -5.34
CA TYR A 141 22.49 74.69 -4.17
C TYR A 141 23.72 74.76 -3.25
N SER A 142 23.83 75.82 -2.48
CA SER A 142 24.89 76.02 -1.50
C SER A 142 24.31 76.08 -0.09
N ILE A 143 25.07 75.62 0.91
CA ILE A 143 24.66 75.72 2.31
C ILE A 143 25.46 76.85 2.96
N THR A 144 24.78 77.91 3.38
CA THR A 144 25.41 79.07 4.04
C THR A 144 25.31 78.92 5.55
N GLN A 145 26.44 79.07 6.24
CA GLN A 145 26.59 78.94 7.68
C GLN A 145 27.18 80.23 8.28
N ASP A 146 26.81 80.52 9.55
CA ASP A 146 27.45 81.57 10.34
C ASP A 146 28.87 81.16 10.80
N SER A 147 29.57 82.07 11.48
CA SER A 147 30.90 81.83 12.06
C SER A 147 30.95 80.73 13.14
N LYS A 148 29.78 80.28 13.63
CA LYS A 148 29.63 79.19 14.61
C LYS A 148 29.18 77.88 13.96
N GLY A 149 29.05 77.83 12.63
CA GLY A 149 28.63 76.66 11.87
C GLY A 149 27.12 76.43 11.82
N LYS A 150 26.29 77.39 12.26
CA LYS A 150 24.83 77.29 12.21
C LYS A 150 24.33 77.64 10.80
N VAL A 151 23.50 76.77 10.22
CA VAL A 151 22.89 77.01 8.89
C VAL A 151 21.92 78.19 8.96
N LEU A 152 22.07 79.13 8.03
CA LEU A 152 21.26 80.33 7.92
C LEU A 152 20.12 80.09 6.93
N LEU A 153 18.88 80.31 7.39
CA LEU A 153 17.66 80.07 6.60
C LEU A 153 16.97 81.37 6.17
N LYS A 154 17.21 82.47 6.90
CA LYS A 154 16.60 83.78 6.63
C LYS A 154 17.69 84.84 6.53
N ALA A 155 17.53 85.76 5.59
CA ALA A 155 18.44 86.90 5.44
C ALA A 155 18.42 87.84 6.67
N SER A 156 17.32 87.83 7.45
CA SER A 156 17.17 88.60 8.69
C SER A 156 18.09 88.19 9.82
N ASP A 157 18.72 87.01 9.72
CA ASP A 157 19.49 86.40 10.80
C ASP A 157 20.98 86.82 10.75
N VAL A 158 21.33 87.76 9.87
CA VAL A 158 22.71 88.18 9.59
C VAL A 158 22.83 89.70 9.63
N SER A 159 23.91 90.21 10.21
CA SER A 159 24.21 91.64 10.33
C SER A 159 25.35 92.06 9.42
N VAL A 160 25.39 93.34 9.07
CA VAL A 160 26.50 93.94 8.31
C VAL A 160 27.80 93.73 9.08
N GLY A 161 28.80 93.16 8.42
CA GLY A 161 30.09 92.82 8.99
C GLY A 161 30.27 91.34 9.36
N ASP A 162 29.21 90.54 9.38
CA ASP A 162 29.29 89.12 9.72
C ASP A 162 30.03 88.31 8.66
N MET A 163 30.78 87.31 9.14
CA MET A 163 31.47 86.33 8.29
C MET A 163 30.57 85.12 8.05
N LEU A 164 30.38 84.79 6.78
CA LEU A 164 29.60 83.66 6.32
C LEU A 164 30.50 82.65 5.64
N THR A 165 30.23 81.36 5.89
CA THR A 165 30.87 80.26 5.19
C THR A 165 29.84 79.57 4.33
N THR A 166 30.03 79.63 3.01
CA THR A 166 29.16 78.99 2.03
C THR A 166 29.83 77.71 1.54
N ARG A 167 29.27 76.57 1.92
CA ARG A 167 29.73 75.26 1.45
C ARG A 167 29.13 74.95 0.08
N LEU A 168 29.99 74.57 -0.86
CA LEU A 168 29.65 74.16 -2.22
C LEU A 168 29.83 72.64 -2.38
N LEU A 169 29.52 72.11 -3.56
CA LEU A 169 29.73 70.70 -3.88
C LEU A 169 31.19 70.28 -3.64
N GLU A 170 32.12 71.12 -4.06
CA GLU A 170 33.54 70.97 -3.79
C GLU A 170 34.07 72.31 -3.25
N GLY A 171 34.60 72.29 -2.03
CA GLY A 171 35.20 73.45 -1.39
C GLY A 171 34.22 74.36 -0.64
N GLU A 172 34.76 75.43 -0.08
CA GLU A 172 34.06 76.40 0.75
C GLU A 172 34.48 77.82 0.36
N VAL A 173 33.53 78.75 0.40
CA VAL A 173 33.75 80.16 0.15
C VAL A 173 33.46 80.94 1.41
N GLN A 174 34.39 81.79 1.84
CA GLN A 174 34.16 82.74 2.92
C GLN A 174 33.78 84.11 2.36
N SER A 175 32.69 84.66 2.90
CA SER A 175 32.12 85.93 2.47
C SER A 175 31.87 86.81 3.68
N LYS A 176 31.96 88.13 3.51
CA LYS A 176 31.60 89.11 4.54
C LYS A 176 30.36 89.87 4.10
N VAL A 177 29.38 90.01 4.99
CA VAL A 177 28.17 90.80 4.72
C VAL A 177 28.53 92.28 4.70
N VAL A 178 28.14 92.97 3.62
CA VAL A 178 28.35 94.40 3.39
C VAL A 178 27.05 95.18 3.43
#